data_AF-A0A353EVW1-F1
#
_entry.id   AF-A0A353EVW1-F1
#
_cell.length_a   1.000
_cell.length_b   1.000
_cell.length_c   1.000
_cell.angle_alpha   90.00
_cell.angle_beta   90.00
_cell.angle_gamma   90.00
#
_symmetry.space_group_name_H-M   'P 1'
#
loop_
_entity.id
_entity.type
_entity.pdbx_description
1 polymer ?
#
loop_
_entity_poly.entity_id
_entity_poly.type
_entity_poly.pdbx_seq_one_letter_code
_entity_poly.pdbx_strand_id
1 'polypeptide(L)' 'ILIPCHRVIGADGRLVGYGGGMRNKIALLRLEGSLPQGM' A
#
# COMPACT_ATOMS: atom_id res chain seq x y z
N ILE A 1 -10.66 -4.20 5.72
CA ILE A 1 -9.81 -5.36 5.41
C ILE A 1 -9.32 -5.92 6.73
N LEU A 2 -9.38 -7.23 6.97
CA LEU A 2 -8.99 -7.82 8.26
C LEU A 2 -7.47 -8.02 8.39
N ILE A 3 -6.81 -8.47 7.32
CA ILE A 3 -5.35 -8.64 7.27
C ILE A 3 -4.72 -7.44 6.55
N PRO A 4 -3.86 -6.64 7.19
CA PRO A 4 -3.28 -5.43 6.59
C PRO A 4 -2.09 -5.74 5.67
N CYS A 5 -2.24 -6.67 4.72
CA CYS A 5 -1.15 -7.07 3.82
C CYS A 5 -0.71 -5.94 2.87
N HIS A 6 -1.53 -4.89 2.68
CA HIS A 6 -1.15 -3.68 1.95
C HIS A 6 -0.10 -2.83 2.69
N ARG A 7 0.13 -3.07 3.99
CA ARG A 7 1.18 -2.40 4.78
C ARG A 7 2.56 -3.03 4.66
N VAL A 8 2.69 -4.19 4.00
CA VAL A 8 4.00 -4.84 3.81
C VAL A 8 4.75 -4.14 2.66
N ILE A 9 5.94 -3.62 2.95
CA ILE A 9 6.79 -2.87 2.00
C ILE A 9 8.04 -3.71 1.66
N GLY A 10 8.57 -3.55 0.44
CA GLY A 10 9.85 -4.18 0.07
C GLY A 10 11.01 -3.66 0.91
N ALA A 11 12.06 -4.46 1.05
CA ALA A 11 13.25 -4.07 1.81
C ALA A 11 13.98 -2.84 1.21
N ASP A 12 13.73 -2.55 -0.07
CA ASP A 12 14.19 -1.37 -0.80
C ASP A 12 13.28 -0.15 -0.60
N GLY A 13 12.26 -0.25 0.26
CA GLY A 13 11.28 0.82 0.51
C GLY A 13 10.22 0.95 -0.59
N ARG A 14 10.21 0.08 -1.59
CA ARG A 14 9.24 0.15 -2.69
C ARG A 14 7.97 -0.61 -2.37
N LEU A 15 6.86 -0.15 -2.96
CA LEU A 15 5.60 -0.89 -2.93
C LEU A 15 5.74 -2.14 -3.80
N VAL A 16 5.77 -3.30 -3.17
CA VAL A 16 5.80 -4.61 -3.84
C VAL A 16 4.41 -5.21 -3.95
N GLY A 17 4.30 -6.26 -4.78
CA GLY A 17 3.06 -6.93 -5.17
C GLY A 17 2.02 -7.07 -4.06
N TYR A 18 0.76 -6.86 -4.44
CA TYR A 18 -0.41 -6.97 -3.58
C TYR A 18 -1.43 -7.85 -4.27
N GLY A 19 -1.96 -8.86 -3.57
CA GLY A 19 -2.93 -9.82 -4.14
C GLY A 19 -4.20 -9.15 -4.67
N GLY A 20 -4.60 -8.01 -4.10
CA GLY A 20 -5.71 -7.20 -4.60
C GLY A 20 -5.33 -6.17 -5.67
N GLY A 21 -4.10 -6.18 -6.20
CA GLY A 21 -3.59 -5.23 -7.19
C GLY A 21 -2.99 -3.94 -6.60
N MET A 22 -1.95 -3.42 -7.26
CA MET A 22 -1.17 -2.27 -6.76
C MET A 22 -2.01 -1.01 -6.55
N ARG A 23 -3.00 -0.77 -7.40
CA ARG A 23 -3.91 0.40 -7.27
C ARG A 23 -4.66 0.39 -5.93
N ASN A 24 -5.14 -0.79 -5.52
CA ASN A 24 -5.86 -0.94 -4.25
C ASN A 24 -4.92 -0.75 -3.07
N LYS A 25 -3.70 -1.31 -3.11
CA LYS A 25 -2.68 -1.06 -2.08
C LYS A 25 -2.38 0.43 -1.91
N ILE A 26 -2.18 1.15 -3.00
CA ILE A 26 -1.92 2.60 -2.96
C ILE A 26 -3.13 3.36 -2.41
N ALA A 27 -4.35 3.04 -2.86
CA ALA A 27 -5.56 3.69 -2.39
C ALA A 27 -5.77 3.49 -0.88
N LEU A 28 -5.55 2.28 -0.37
CA LEU A 28 -5.65 1.96 1.06
C LEU A 28 -4.59 2.69 1.87
N LEU A 29 -3.33 2.69 1.40
CA LEU A 29 -2.25 3.41 2.07
C LEU A 29 -2.49 4.93 2.09
N ARG A 30 -3.06 5.51 1.01
CA ARG A 30 -3.45 6.92 0.98
C ARG A 30 -4.62 7.23 1.92
N LEU A 31 -5.60 6.32 2.00
CA LEU A 31 -6.74 6.45 2.91
C LEU A 31 -6.30 6.42 4.38
N GLU A 32 -5.29 5.61 4.69
CA GLU A 32 -4.68 5.55 6.03
C GLU A 32 -3.69 6.70 6.32
N GLY A 33 -3.42 7.58 5.35
CA GLY A 33 -2.40 8.64 5.49
C GLY A 33 -0.95 8.12 5.50
N SER A 34 -0.73 6.86 5.13
CA SER A 34 0.59 6.23 5.04
C SER A 34 1.32 6.56 3.73
N LEU A 35 0.61 7.08 2.73
CA LEU A 35 1.20 7.64 1.51
C LEU A 35 0.75 9.10 1.33
N PRO A 36 1.67 9.99 0.90
CA PRO A 36 1.31 11.37 0.60
C PRO A 36 0.27 11.43 -0.53
N GLN A 37 -0.72 12.29 -0.32
CA GLN A 37 -1.77 12.62 -1.30
C GLN A 37 -1.16 13.57 -2.35
N GLY A 38 -0.31 13.05 -3.25
CA GLY A 38 0.33 13.91 -4.25
C GLY A 38 1.48 13.33 -5.08
N MET A 39 1.88 12.06 -4.85
CA MET A 39 2.74 11.31 -5.79
C MET A 39 1.92 10.61 -6.86
#